data_AF-A0A1Z1MHV6-F1
#
_entry.id   AF-A0A1Z1MHV6-F1
#
_cell.length_a   1.000
_cell.length_b   1.000
_cell.length_c   1.000
_cell.angle_alpha   90.00
_cell.angle_beta   90.00
_cell.angle_gamma   90.00
#
_symmetry.space_group_name_H-M   'P 1'
#
loop_
_entity.id
_entity.type
_entity.pdbx_description
1 polymer ?
#
loop_
_entity_poly.entity_id
_entity_poly.type
_entity_poly.pdbx_seq_one_letter_code
_entity_poly.pdbx_strand_id
1 'polypeptide(L)' 'MLEIISLNEIWSFKISAVMTICNLLSIGIGRYAIKIRGLGPSIPILGQEGLGLPELLATTSLGHLIGAGTIIGLKTINYL' A
#
# COMPACT_ATOMS: atom_id res chain seq x y z
N MET A 1 17.82 34.87 -4.34
CA MET A 1 18.51 33.83 -3.55
C MET A 1 17.56 32.66 -3.47
N LEU A 2 17.78 31.63 -4.28
CA LEU A 2 16.90 30.47 -4.32
C LEU A 2 17.35 29.55 -3.17
N GLU A 3 16.61 29.52 -2.07
CA GLU A 3 16.85 28.56 -1.00
C GLU A 3 16.41 27.18 -1.50
N ILE A 4 17.38 26.35 -1.85
CA ILE A 4 17.18 24.92 -2.09
C ILE A 4 16.95 24.32 -0.71
N ILE A 5 15.68 24.27 -0.30
CA ILE A 5 15.29 23.59 0.93
C ILE A 5 15.51 22.10 0.65
N SER A 6 16.66 21.57 1.07
CA SER A 6 16.88 20.13 1.12
C SER A 6 15.93 19.57 2.18
N LEU A 7 14.70 19.26 1.77
CA LEU A 7 13.72 18.61 2.63
C LEU A 7 14.25 17.22 2.93
N ASN A 8 14.84 17.10 4.12
CA ASN A 8 15.23 15.88 4.83
C ASN A 8 14.68 14.59 4.22
N GLU A 9 15.58 13.67 3.85
CA GLU A 9 15.36 12.23 3.68
C GLU A 9 13.87 11.86 3.51
N ILE A 10 13.32 12.14 2.32
CA ILE A 10 11.89 11.96 1.99
C ILE A 10 11.43 10.52 2.23
N TRP A 11 12.36 9.57 2.35
CA TRP A 11 12.09 8.15 2.50
C TRP A 11 12.89 7.53 3.67
N SER A 12 12.30 7.57 4.87
CA SER A 12 12.81 6.91 6.07
C SER A 12 12.32 5.46 6.16
N PHE A 13 13.08 4.59 6.84
CA PHE A 13 12.64 3.22 7.16
C PHE A 13 11.26 3.18 7.83
N LYS A 14 10.94 4.21 8.65
CA LYS A 14 9.61 4.37 9.26
C LYS A 14 8.50 4.52 8.21
N ILE A 15 8.72 5.27 7.14
CA ILE A 15 7.75 5.46 6.03
C ILE A 15 7.52 4.13 5.30
N SER A 16 8.59 3.39 5.01
CA SER A 16 8.51 2.08 4.36
C SER A 16 7.76 1.05 5.21
N ALA A 17 7.98 1.04 6.53
CA ALA A 17 7.26 0.18 7.46
C ALA A 17 5.75 0.49 7.45
N VAL A 18 5.37 1.77 7.53
CA VAL A 18 3.96 2.20 7.47
C VAL A 18 3.31 1.78 6.14
N MET A 19 3.98 1.99 5.00
CA MET A 19 3.47 1.59 3.68
C MET A 19 3.24 0.08 3.57
N THR A 20 4.17 -0.72 4.10
CA THR A 20 4.06 -2.19 4.11
C THR A 20 2.84 -2.65 4.93
N ILE A 21 2.64 -2.04 6.11
CA ILE A 21 1.50 -2.34 6.98
C ILE A 21 0.17 -1.99 6.30
N CYS A 22 0.07 -0.82 5.66
CA CYS A 22 -1.13 -0.40 4.92
C CYS A 22 -1.45 -1.35 3.75
N ASN A 23 -0.43 -1.81 3.01
CA ASN A 23 -0.62 -2.81 1.96
C ASN A 23 -1.10 -4.16 2.52
N LEU A 24 -0.53 -4.65 3.63
CA LEU A 24 -0.96 -5.91 4.22
C LEU A 24 -2.39 -5.86 4.74
N LEU A 25 -2.79 -4.74 5.35
CA LEU A 25 -4.18 -4.50 5.77
C LEU A 25 -5.12 -4.46 4.57
N SER A 26 -4.74 -3.77 3.49
CA SER A 26 -5.54 -3.70 2.27
C SER A 26 -5.72 -5.06 1.59
N ILE A 27 -4.68 -5.90 1.54
CA ILE A 27 -4.77 -7.28 1.04
C ILE A 27 -5.73 -8.11 1.91
N GLY A 28 -5.64 -7.97 3.24
CA GLY A 28 -6.56 -8.61 4.17
C GLY A 28 -8.01 -8.21 3.95
N ILE A 29 -8.28 -6.90 3.83
CA ILE A 29 -9.61 -6.37 3.52
C ILE A 29 -10.09 -6.84 2.15
N GLY A 30 -9.22 -6.82 1.14
CA GLY A 30 -9.51 -7.28 -0.21
C GLY A 30 -9.96 -8.73 -0.27
N ARG A 31 -9.36 -9.61 0.55
CA ARG A 31 -9.86 -10.98 0.69
C ARG A 31 -11.33 -10.99 1.08
N TYR A 32 -11.77 -10.21 2.07
CA TYR A 32 -13.17 -10.24 2.51
C TYR A 32 -14.12 -9.37 1.65
N ALA A 33 -13.61 -8.32 1.02
CA ALA A 33 -14.41 -7.33 0.28
C ALA A 33 -14.66 -7.73 -1.18
N ILE A 34 -13.76 -8.48 -1.81
CA ILE A 34 -13.89 -8.87 -3.22
C ILE A 34 -14.93 -9.99 -3.34
N LYS A 35 -16.10 -9.64 -3.88
CA LYS A 35 -17.23 -10.54 -4.11
C LYS A 35 -17.05 -11.42 -5.35
N ILE A 36 -16.33 -10.95 -6.36
CA ILE A 36 -16.06 -11.69 -7.60
C ILE A 36 -14.56 -11.88 -7.72
N ARG A 37 -14.11 -13.07 -7.33
CA ARG A 37 -12.69 -13.44 -7.27
C ARG A 37 -12.30 -14.20 -8.53
N GLY A 38 -11.05 -14.08 -8.97
CA GLY A 38 -10.52 -14.87 -10.09
C GLY A 38 -10.95 -14.42 -11.50
N LEU A 39 -11.39 -13.17 -11.68
CA LEU A 39 -11.74 -12.60 -13.00
C LEU A 39 -10.54 -12.29 -13.92
N GLY A 40 -9.44 -13.04 -13.79
CA GLY A 40 -8.22 -12.78 -14.55
C GLY A 40 -7.20 -13.89 -14.41
N PRO A 41 -6.02 -13.76 -15.05
CA PRO A 41 -5.00 -14.79 -15.04
C PRO A 41 -4.61 -15.16 -13.61
N SER A 42 -4.77 -16.43 -13.29
CA SER A 42 -4.34 -17.02 -12.02
C SER A 42 -2.82 -16.96 -11.95
N ILE A 43 -2.28 -16.39 -10.87
CA ILE A 43 -0.83 -16.36 -10.65
C ILE A 43 -0.47 -17.73 -10.04
N PRO A 44 0.34 -18.58 -10.70
CA PRO A 44 0.71 -19.89 -10.16
C PRO A 44 1.68 -19.82 -8.97
N ILE A 45 2.11 -18.61 -8.58
CA ILE A 45 3.17 -18.36 -7.58
C ILE A 45 2.60 -18.24 -6.16
N LEU A 46 1.32 -17.89 -6.01
CA LEU A 46 0.67 -17.82 -4.72
C LEU A 46 -0.26 -19.04 -4.62
N GLY A 47 0.24 -20.14 -4.06
CA GLY A 47 -0.54 -21.37 -3.76
C GLY A 47 -1.66 -21.18 -2.73
N GLN A 48 -2.20 -19.96 -2.63
CA GLN A 48 -3.39 -19.56 -1.89
C GLN A 48 -4.52 -19.41 -2.91
N GLU A 49 -5.38 -20.41 -2.97
CA GLU A 49 -6.56 -20.43 -3.83
C GLU A 49 -7.42 -19.18 -3.57
N GLY A 50 -7.40 -18.21 -4.50
CA GLY A 50 -8.41 -17.14 -4.52
C GLY A 50 -7.95 -15.69 -4.57
N LEU A 51 -6.66 -15.37 -4.80
CA LEU A 51 -6.24 -14.02 -5.19
C LEU A 51 -5.61 -14.04 -6.58
N GLY A 52 -6.39 -13.67 -7.60
CA GLY A 52 -5.90 -13.47 -8.96
C GLY A 52 -4.95 -12.26 -9.07
N LEU A 53 -4.23 -12.17 -10.19
CA LEU A 53 -3.39 -11.02 -10.53
C LEU A 53 -4.13 -9.66 -10.42
N PRO A 54 -5.37 -9.51 -10.94
CA PRO A 54 -6.10 -8.25 -10.80
C PRO A 54 -6.48 -7.93 -9.35
N GLU A 55 -6.71 -8.94 -8.51
CA GLU A 55 -7.09 -8.75 -7.10
C GLU A 55 -5.89 -8.29 -6.28
N LEU A 56 -4.71 -8.85 -6.53
CA LEU A 56 -3.47 -8.40 -5.92
C LEU A 56 -3.13 -6.96 -6.33
N LEU A 57 -3.27 -6.62 -7.62
CA LEU A 57 -3.06 -5.26 -8.12
C LEU A 57 -4.05 -4.26 -7.53
N ALA A 58 -5.34 -4.61 -7.47
CA ALA A 58 -6.36 -3.76 -6.90
C ALA A 58 -6.11 -3.48 -5.41
N THR A 59 -5.80 -4.52 -4.63
CA THR A 59 -5.57 -4.40 -3.19
C THR A 59 -4.28 -3.66 -2.87
N THR A 60 -3.20 -3.89 -3.62
CA THR A 60 -1.95 -3.13 -3.44
C THR A 60 -2.08 -1.67 -3.87
N SER A 61 -2.87 -1.37 -4.91
CA SER A 61 -3.19 0.01 -5.30
C SER A 61 -3.99 0.74 -4.22
N LEU A 62 -5.01 0.09 -3.66
CA LEU A 62 -5.79 0.62 -2.52
C LEU A 62 -4.91 0.82 -1.28
N GLY A 63 -3.99 -0.12 -1.02
CA GLY A 63 -3.01 -0.05 0.06
C GLY A 63 -2.06 1.15 -0.08
N HIS A 64 -1.63 1.48 -1.31
CA HIS A 64 -0.85 2.67 -1.59
C HIS A 64 -1.63 3.97 -1.37
N LEU A 65 -2.91 3.99 -1.73
CA LEU A 65 -3.81 5.14 -1.50
C LEU A 65 -3.96 5.44 -0.01
N ILE A 66 -4.24 4.41 0.79
CA ILE A 66 -4.31 4.51 2.26
C ILE A 66 -2.95 4.85 2.85
N GLY A 67 -1.88 4.22 2.36
CA GLY A 67 -0.51 4.42 2.83
C GLY A 67 -0.05 5.87 2.62
N ALA A 68 -0.27 6.44 1.42
CA ALA A 68 0.07 7.82 1.13
C ALA A 68 -0.72 8.79 2.04
N GLY A 69 -2.02 8.58 2.22
CA GLY A 69 -2.83 9.38 3.13
C GLY A 69 -2.33 9.31 4.59
N THR A 70 -1.96 8.12 5.04
CA THR A 70 -1.43 7.89 6.40
C THR A 70 -0.07 8.56 6.58
N ILE A 71 0.84 8.43 5.63
CA ILE A 71 2.17 9.06 5.68
C ILE A 71 2.05 10.58 5.71
N ILE A 72 1.19 11.16 4.87
CA ILE A 72 0.93 12.61 4.86
C ILE A 72 0.35 13.05 6.21
N GLY A 73 -0.64 12.32 6.75
CA GLY A 73 -1.23 12.61 8.05
C GLY A 73 -0.24 12.54 9.22
N LEU A 74 0.60 11.49 9.27
CA LEU A 74 1.64 11.34 10.29
C LEU A 74 2.70 12.45 10.21
N LYS A 75 3.03 12.88 8.98
CA LYS A 75 3.94 14.01 8.74
C LYS A 75 3.33 15.33 9.23
N THR A 76 2.03 15.55 9.03
CA THR A 76 1.34 16.74 9.57
C THR A 76 1.36 16.79 11.10
N ILE A 77 1.33 15.63 11.77
CA ILE A 77 1.39 15.52 13.24
C ILE A 77 2.86 15.59 13.75
N ASN A 78 3.85 15.79 12.87
CA ASN A 78 5.30 15.78 13.19
C ASN A 78 5.79 14.49 13.88
N TYR A 79 5.09 13.36 13.70
CA TYR A 79 5.54 12.06 14.21
C TYR A 79 6.64 11.43 13.31
N LEU A 80 6.72 11.92 12.09
CA LEU A 80 7.55 11.43 10.99
C LEU A 80 8.21 12.62 10.30
#